data_AF-A0A401ZLE3-F1
#
_entry.id   AF-A0A401ZLE3-F1
#
_cell.length_a   1.000
_cell.length_b   1.000
_cell.length_c   1.000
_cell.angle_alpha   90.00
_cell.angle_beta   90.00
_cell.angle_gamma   90.00
#
_symmetry.space_group_name_H-M   'P 1'
#
loop_
_entity.id
_entity.type
_entity.pdbx_description
1 polymer ?
#
loop_
_entity_poly.entity_id
_entity_poly.type
_entity_poly.pdbx_seq_one_letter_code
_entity_poly.pdbx_strand_id
1 'polypeptide(L)'
;MATSQGIKATNRPFIVQKTQEHASVFQVGYRFLEIIAYVCVHGIRLALRLFFNTFRRQKRSRQSLIGQAIAELCDALGATFIKIGQILSTRCDLFTQDMMAPLSRLQDCIKPFPFHHVPIIIQQQLGRPLEEIFCEFEPQPISSASIGSVYRARLHTGQEVAVKIRRPGIVPKVNNDFYLLRSMASIMARFPAMRLIPMVEMIDELGQCIKQQLDLRIEAANTRHFREQLAHDSLVHIPELVDEYCTEAVMVMEFFDNLVRLDELDWTEEEYRASLLTALRALYYMIFLDGFIHCDLHPGNMYLRKGGQVVILDAGFVAQLKREDRHQFVEFFLGISMNAGKRCARILYETASYKSATFDQEQFQQEVRELIRKSSGANAANFQVATFAYQIFAIQKRFGLRGSTDFTMAILSLLVFEGIAKQLYPQLDFQTEARPFLFKAMVRKRDENAAQAGKSGL
;
A
#
# COMPACT_ATOMS: atom_id res chain seq x y z
N MET A 1 32.71 1.88 13.95
CA MET A 1 31.85 1.27 14.99
C MET A 1 30.69 2.21 15.26
N ALA A 2 29.60 2.06 14.52
CA ALA A 2 28.33 2.73 14.77
C ALA A 2 27.27 1.64 14.61
N THR A 3 26.76 1.17 15.74
CA THR A 3 25.85 0.04 15.85
C THR A 3 24.48 0.39 15.28
N SER A 4 24.03 -0.44 14.33
CA SER A 4 22.65 -0.52 13.85
C SER A 4 21.70 -0.76 15.03
N GLN A 5 21.07 0.30 15.53
CA GLN A 5 19.86 0.14 16.33
C GLN A 5 18.70 -0.08 15.38
N GLY A 6 18.41 -1.35 15.15
CA GLY A 6 17.22 -1.78 14.45
C GLY A 6 15.99 -1.16 15.11
N ILE A 7 15.15 -0.53 14.30
CA ILE A 7 13.81 -0.12 14.67
C ILE A 7 13.07 -1.40 15.06
N LYS A 8 12.98 -1.66 16.37
CA LYS A 8 12.11 -2.70 16.91
C LYS A 8 10.69 -2.34 16.50
N ALA A 9 10.12 -3.07 15.56
CA ALA A 9 8.68 -3.16 15.39
C ALA A 9 8.09 -3.70 16.69
N THR A 10 7.79 -2.80 17.63
CA THR A 10 7.04 -3.17 18.82
C THR A 10 5.63 -3.50 18.37
N ASN A 11 5.24 -4.77 18.51
CA ASN A 11 3.86 -5.25 18.53
C ASN A 11 3.12 -4.65 19.74
N ARG A 12 3.10 -3.32 19.86
CA ARG A 12 2.31 -2.63 20.85
C ARG A 12 0.88 -2.58 20.30
N PRO A 13 -0.13 -2.99 21.08
CA PRO A 13 -1.52 -2.80 20.69
C PRO A 13 -1.75 -1.33 20.34
N PHE A 14 -2.75 -1.03 19.51
CA PHE A 14 -3.19 0.34 19.24
C PHE A 14 -3.61 0.99 20.56
N ILE A 15 -2.65 1.61 21.24
CA ILE A 15 -2.90 2.48 22.37
C ILE A 15 -3.28 3.80 21.73
N VAL A 16 -4.58 4.09 21.69
CA VAL A 16 -5.06 5.46 21.62
C VAL A 16 -4.41 6.16 22.80
N GLN A 17 -3.26 6.79 22.57
CA GLN A 17 -2.68 7.66 23.57
C GLN A 17 -3.77 8.68 23.88
N LYS A 18 -4.13 8.76 25.16
CA LYS A 18 -4.93 9.84 25.74
C LYS A 18 -4.11 11.14 25.71
N THR A 19 -3.41 11.43 24.61
CA THR A 19 -2.69 12.68 24.41
C THR A 19 -3.72 13.71 24.03
N GLN A 20 -3.98 14.55 25.02
CA GLN A 20 -4.96 15.62 25.04
C GLN A 20 -4.64 16.67 23.96
N GLU A 21 -5.36 16.61 22.86
CA GLU A 21 -6.12 17.77 22.40
C GLU A 21 -7.56 17.29 22.39
N HIS A 22 -8.31 17.63 23.44
CA HIS A 22 -9.68 17.17 23.61
C HIS A 22 -10.52 17.73 22.45
N ALA A 23 -10.74 16.93 21.41
CA ALA A 23 -11.97 17.04 20.65
C ALA A 23 -13.09 17.03 21.70
N SER A 24 -13.92 18.08 21.70
CA SER A 24 -14.94 18.20 22.74
C SER A 24 -15.82 16.94 22.71
N VAL A 25 -16.30 16.49 23.87
CA VAL A 25 -17.20 15.32 23.94
C VAL A 25 -18.35 15.46 22.94
N PHE A 26 -18.79 16.69 22.69
CA PHE A 26 -19.75 17.05 21.65
C PHE A 26 -19.29 16.77 20.23
N GLN A 27 -18.04 17.09 19.86
CA GLN A 27 -17.50 16.77 18.53
C GLN A 27 -17.42 15.26 18.28
N VAL A 28 -16.98 14.49 19.28
CA VAL A 28 -16.93 13.02 19.18
C VAL A 28 -18.35 12.43 19.09
N GLY A 29 -19.28 12.93 19.91
CA GLY A 29 -20.68 12.53 19.89
C GLY A 29 -21.38 12.86 18.56
N TYR A 30 -21.16 14.06 18.03
CA TYR A 30 -21.68 14.47 16.72
C TYR A 30 -21.13 13.58 15.61
N ARG A 31 -19.81 13.35 15.60
CA ARG A 31 -19.17 12.48 14.61
C ARG A 31 -19.66 11.04 14.68
N PHE A 32 -19.93 10.53 15.88
CA PHE A 32 -20.54 9.20 16.07
C PHE A 32 -21.97 9.12 15.50
N LEU A 33 -22.81 10.13 15.78
CA LEU A 33 -24.15 10.20 15.20
C LEU A 33 -24.11 10.32 13.68
N GLU A 34 -23.19 11.11 13.15
CA GLU A 34 -22.95 11.24 11.72
C GLU A 34 -22.58 9.89 11.08
N ILE A 35 -21.60 9.18 11.65
CA ILE A 35 -21.19 7.85 11.16
C ILE A 35 -22.38 6.88 11.19
N ILE A 36 -23.13 6.82 12.29
CA ILE A 36 -24.31 5.94 12.40
C ILE A 36 -25.37 6.33 11.37
N ALA A 37 -25.67 7.62 11.21
CA ALA A 37 -26.67 8.09 10.27
C ALA A 37 -26.32 7.67 8.84
N TYR A 38 -25.07 7.88 8.40
CA TYR A 38 -24.63 7.43 7.08
C TYR A 38 -24.65 5.90 6.96
N VAL A 39 -24.17 5.15 7.96
CA VAL A 39 -24.24 3.68 7.94
C VAL A 39 -25.69 3.19 7.81
N CYS A 40 -26.64 3.78 8.54
CA CYS A 40 -28.06 3.44 8.46
C CYS A 40 -28.65 3.78 7.08
N VAL A 41 -28.41 4.98 6.57
CA VAL A 41 -28.92 5.42 5.26
C VAL A 41 -28.38 4.54 4.14
N HIS A 42 -27.07 4.29 4.11
CA HIS A 42 -26.45 3.44 3.09
C HIS A 42 -26.84 1.96 3.26
N GLY A 43 -27.05 1.49 4.49
CA GLY A 43 -27.57 0.16 4.79
C GLY A 43 -29.00 -0.05 4.26
N ILE A 44 -29.90 0.92 4.47
CA ILE A 44 -31.26 0.91 3.93
C ILE A 44 -31.23 0.93 2.39
N ARG A 45 -30.41 1.80 1.79
CA ARG A 45 -30.23 1.84 0.32
C ARG A 45 -29.73 0.51 -0.22
N LEU A 46 -28.77 -0.12 0.45
CA LEU A 46 -28.27 -1.45 0.07
C LEU A 46 -29.37 -2.51 0.17
N ALA A 47 -30.15 -2.54 1.26
CA ALA A 47 -31.27 -3.46 1.43
C ALA A 47 -32.31 -3.30 0.31
N LEU A 48 -32.68 -2.05 -0.01
CA LEU A 48 -33.58 -1.75 -1.13
C LEU A 48 -32.99 -2.18 -2.47
N ARG A 49 -31.71 -1.89 -2.74
CA ARG A 49 -31.03 -2.33 -3.98
C ARG A 49 -31.00 -3.85 -4.09
N LEU A 50 -30.71 -4.57 -3.00
CA LEU A 50 -30.72 -6.03 -2.98
C LEU A 50 -32.12 -6.59 -3.20
N PHE A 51 -33.14 -5.96 -2.60
CA PHE A 51 -34.55 -6.30 -2.81
C PHE A 51 -34.97 -6.08 -4.27
N PHE A 52 -34.75 -4.91 -4.85
CA PHE A 52 -35.10 -4.68 -6.26
C PHE A 52 -34.25 -5.48 -7.25
N ASN A 53 -33.04 -5.90 -6.88
CA ASN A 53 -32.19 -6.75 -7.71
C ASN A 53 -32.77 -8.18 -7.87
N THR A 54 -33.64 -8.65 -6.99
CA THR A 54 -34.32 -9.95 -7.19
C THR A 54 -35.36 -9.89 -8.32
N PHE A 55 -35.92 -8.71 -8.59
CA PHE A 55 -36.94 -8.46 -9.62
C PHE A 55 -36.38 -7.98 -10.98
N ARG A 56 -35.06 -7.72 -11.07
CA ARG A 56 -34.41 -7.28 -12.32
C ARG A 56 -34.17 -8.44 -13.29
N ARG A 57 -34.43 -8.20 -14.58
CA ARG A 57 -34.13 -9.11 -15.71
C ARG A 57 -32.63 -9.41 -15.85
N GLN A 58 -31.76 -8.42 -15.61
CA GLN A 58 -30.31 -8.58 -15.59
C GLN A 58 -29.80 -8.31 -14.17
N LYS A 59 -29.50 -9.38 -13.44
CA LYS A 59 -29.10 -9.31 -12.02
C LYS A 59 -27.66 -8.82 -11.92
N ARG A 60 -27.42 -7.77 -11.11
CA ARG A 60 -26.06 -7.41 -10.70
C ARG A 60 -25.60 -8.40 -9.62
N SER A 61 -24.30 -8.70 -9.59
CA SER A 61 -23.70 -9.48 -8.50
C SER A 61 -24.00 -8.81 -7.15
N ARG A 62 -24.44 -9.61 -6.16
CA ARG A 62 -24.70 -9.11 -4.79
C ARG A 62 -23.43 -8.48 -4.20
N GLN A 63 -22.26 -9.06 -4.50
CA GLN A 63 -20.96 -8.57 -4.06
C GLN A 63 -20.65 -7.20 -4.66
N SER A 64 -20.98 -6.98 -5.94
CA SER A 64 -20.82 -5.67 -6.59
C SER A 64 -21.70 -4.58 -5.96
N LEU A 65 -22.94 -4.92 -5.58
CA LEU A 65 -23.84 -3.99 -4.90
C LEU A 65 -23.32 -3.63 -3.49
N ILE A 66 -22.77 -4.59 -2.77
CA ILE A 66 -22.13 -4.35 -1.47
C ILE A 66 -20.91 -3.43 -1.66
N GLY A 67 -20.03 -3.73 -2.62
CA GLY A 67 -18.87 -2.88 -2.93
C GLY A 67 -19.27 -1.44 -3.25
N GLN A 68 -20.31 -1.23 -4.05
CA GLN A 68 -20.85 0.10 -4.35
C GLN A 68 -21.34 0.82 -3.10
N ALA A 69 -22.07 0.13 -2.22
CA ALA A 69 -22.55 0.73 -0.98
C ALA A 69 -21.40 1.14 -0.05
N ILE A 70 -20.33 0.32 0.04
CA ILE A 70 -19.14 0.66 0.82
C ILE A 70 -18.42 1.87 0.22
N ALA A 71 -18.22 1.91 -1.10
CA ALA A 71 -17.58 3.05 -1.76
C ALA A 71 -18.35 4.36 -1.55
N GLU A 72 -19.67 4.34 -1.73
CA GLU A 72 -20.52 5.51 -1.48
C GLU A 72 -20.49 5.96 0.00
N LEU A 73 -20.40 5.00 0.93
CA LEU A 73 -20.26 5.31 2.36
C LEU A 73 -18.90 5.93 2.67
N CYS A 74 -17.83 5.41 2.07
CA CYS A 74 -16.48 5.94 2.22
C CYS A 74 -16.38 7.39 1.74
N ASP A 75 -16.95 7.67 0.56
CA ASP A 75 -17.00 9.01 -0.01
C ASP A 75 -17.79 9.99 0.89
N ALA A 76 -18.96 9.56 1.37
CA ALA A 76 -19.80 10.37 2.25
C ALA A 76 -19.15 10.69 3.61
N LEU A 77 -18.39 9.77 4.18
CA LEU A 77 -17.72 9.96 5.48
C LEU A 77 -16.40 10.75 5.37
N GLY A 78 -15.87 10.92 4.16
CA GLY A 78 -14.73 11.79 3.84
C GLY A 78 -13.35 11.14 4.01
N ALA A 79 -12.32 11.99 4.13
CA ALA A 79 -10.90 11.63 3.95
C ALA A 79 -10.43 10.33 4.63
N THR A 80 -10.74 10.12 5.91
CA THR A 80 -10.35 8.89 6.63
C THR A 80 -10.90 7.64 5.94
N PHE A 81 -12.18 7.67 5.56
CA PHE A 81 -12.86 6.52 4.99
C PHE A 81 -12.56 6.34 3.49
N ILE A 82 -12.27 7.42 2.76
CA ILE A 82 -11.72 7.35 1.41
C ILE A 82 -10.39 6.59 1.43
N LYS A 83 -9.46 6.95 2.34
CA LYS A 83 -8.18 6.25 2.48
C LYS A 83 -8.36 4.78 2.89
N ILE A 84 -9.28 4.50 3.82
CA ILE A 84 -9.68 3.11 4.15
C ILE A 84 -10.14 2.38 2.89
N GLY A 85 -11.05 2.96 2.11
CA GLY A 85 -11.58 2.35 0.90
C GLY A 85 -10.49 2.08 -0.15
N GLN A 86 -9.53 2.99 -0.31
CA GLN A 86 -8.37 2.82 -1.20
C GLN A 86 -7.49 1.65 -0.74
N ILE A 87 -7.12 1.60 0.55
CA ILE A 87 -6.35 0.47 1.09
C ILE A 87 -7.13 -0.83 0.90
N LEU A 88 -8.44 -0.85 1.15
CA LEU A 88 -9.25 -2.05 0.96
C LEU A 88 -9.43 -2.45 -0.52
N SER A 89 -9.33 -1.50 -1.46
CA SER A 89 -9.46 -1.76 -2.89
C SER A 89 -8.31 -2.60 -3.46
N THR A 90 -7.17 -2.64 -2.76
CA THR A 90 -6.01 -3.45 -3.13
C THR A 90 -5.97 -4.79 -2.39
N ARG A 91 -6.79 -4.99 -1.34
CA ARG A 91 -6.82 -6.20 -0.49
C ARG A 91 -7.63 -7.35 -1.09
N CYS A 92 -7.16 -7.90 -2.21
CA CYS A 92 -7.78 -9.05 -2.88
C CYS A 92 -7.73 -10.35 -2.04
N ASP A 93 -6.88 -10.38 -1.02
CA ASP A 93 -6.82 -11.43 0.00
C ASP A 93 -8.06 -11.40 0.94
N LEU A 94 -8.67 -10.22 1.12
CA LEU A 94 -9.83 -10.01 1.98
C LEU A 94 -11.15 -9.97 1.19
N PHE A 95 -11.16 -9.27 0.06
CA PHE A 95 -12.37 -8.94 -0.69
C PHE A 95 -12.37 -9.53 -2.11
N THR A 96 -13.56 -9.78 -2.64
CA THR A 96 -13.70 -10.25 -4.04
C THR A 96 -13.54 -9.09 -5.02
N GLN A 97 -13.15 -9.40 -6.26
CA GLN A 97 -12.98 -8.39 -7.31
C GLN A 97 -14.23 -7.54 -7.53
N ASP A 98 -15.41 -8.16 -7.47
CA ASP A 98 -16.70 -7.47 -7.56
C ASP A 98 -16.89 -6.40 -6.47
N MET A 99 -16.39 -6.67 -5.24
CA MET A 99 -16.47 -5.73 -4.11
C MET A 99 -15.43 -4.62 -4.20
N MET A 100 -14.25 -4.91 -4.74
CA MET A 100 -13.14 -3.95 -4.84
C MET A 100 -13.30 -2.97 -6.00
N ALA A 101 -13.90 -3.37 -7.13
CA ALA A 101 -14.01 -2.52 -8.32
C ALA A 101 -14.75 -1.18 -8.13
N PRO A 102 -15.72 -1.05 -7.20
CA PRO A 102 -16.26 0.26 -6.82
C PRO A 102 -15.31 1.07 -5.92
N LEU A 103 -14.54 0.40 -5.04
CA LEU A 103 -13.59 1.05 -4.12
C LEU A 103 -12.37 1.61 -4.85
N SER A 104 -11.92 0.96 -5.92
CA SER A 104 -10.81 1.45 -6.74
C SER A 104 -11.13 2.76 -7.48
N ARG A 105 -12.40 3.15 -7.53
CA ARG A 105 -12.85 4.44 -8.09
C ARG A 105 -12.88 5.57 -7.07
N LEU A 106 -12.55 5.31 -5.81
CA LEU A 106 -12.40 6.34 -4.80
C LEU A 106 -11.17 7.20 -5.14
N GLN A 107 -11.42 8.30 -5.84
CA GLN A 107 -10.37 9.25 -6.21
C GLN A 107 -9.90 9.99 -4.97
N ASP A 108 -8.58 10.21 -4.87
CA ASP A 108 -7.98 11.02 -3.81
C ASP A 108 -8.07 12.52 -4.06
N CYS A 109 -8.75 12.94 -5.14
CA CYS A 109 -8.89 14.35 -5.55
C CYS A 109 -9.87 15.09 -4.64
N ILE A 110 -9.41 15.42 -3.43
CA ILE A 110 -10.15 16.22 -2.48
C ILE A 110 -9.83 17.69 -2.71
N LYS A 111 -10.83 18.56 -2.58
CA LYS A 111 -10.64 20.01 -2.61
C LYS A 111 -9.46 20.42 -1.70
N PRO A 112 -8.53 21.25 -2.21
CA PRO A 112 -7.48 21.83 -1.38
C PRO A 112 -8.05 22.51 -0.14
N PHE A 113 -7.32 22.45 0.97
CA PHE A 113 -7.64 23.30 2.10
C PHE A 113 -7.27 24.76 1.77
N PRO A 114 -7.90 25.75 2.44
CA PRO A 114 -7.62 27.15 2.16
C PRO A 114 -6.13 27.52 2.32
N PHE A 115 -5.59 28.25 1.35
CA PHE A 115 -4.16 28.61 1.31
C PHE A 115 -3.70 29.39 2.55
N HIS A 116 -4.56 30.16 3.22
CA HIS A 116 -4.18 30.92 4.42
C HIS A 116 -3.67 30.05 5.58
N HIS A 117 -3.94 28.73 5.57
CA HIS A 117 -3.35 27.80 6.53
C HIS A 117 -1.89 27.46 6.21
N VAL A 118 -1.45 27.56 4.95
CA VAL A 118 -0.11 27.15 4.50
C VAL A 118 0.99 27.96 5.22
N PRO A 119 1.00 29.32 5.20
CA PRO A 119 2.02 30.08 5.92
C PRO A 119 2.03 29.80 7.43
N ILE A 120 0.85 29.56 8.03
CA ILE A 120 0.72 29.25 9.45
C ILE A 120 1.39 27.90 9.77
N ILE A 121 1.10 26.86 8.98
CA ILE A 121 1.69 25.53 9.17
C ILE A 121 3.20 25.58 8.96
N ILE A 122 3.67 26.26 7.91
CA ILE A 122 5.11 26.43 7.64
C ILE A 122 5.80 27.12 8.83
N GLN A 123 5.27 28.24 9.32
CA GLN A 123 5.81 28.94 10.49
C GLN A 123 5.83 28.07 11.75
N GLN A 124 4.76 27.31 11.98
CA GLN A 124 4.66 26.41 13.15
C GLN A 124 5.65 25.25 13.11
N GLN A 125 5.89 24.69 11.93
CA GLN A 125 6.72 23.48 11.76
C GLN A 125 8.20 23.82 11.57
N LEU A 126 8.51 24.88 10.84
CA LEU A 126 9.87 25.26 10.45
C LEU A 126 10.43 26.43 11.26
N GLY A 127 9.60 27.09 12.09
CA GLY A 127 10.01 28.21 12.94
C GLY A 127 10.32 29.50 12.18
N ARG A 128 10.12 29.52 10.86
CA ARG A 128 10.44 30.64 9.96
C ARG A 128 9.25 30.95 9.06
N PRO A 129 9.04 32.22 8.67
CA PRO A 129 7.96 32.59 7.78
C PRO A 129 8.21 32.05 6.38
N LEU A 130 7.13 31.88 5.62
CA LEU A 130 7.16 31.26 4.30
C LEU A 130 8.11 31.99 3.34
N GLU A 131 8.14 33.32 3.40
CA GLU A 131 8.93 34.21 2.55
C GLU A 131 10.43 34.17 2.88
N GLU A 132 10.81 33.76 4.08
CA GLU A 132 12.22 33.58 4.46
C GLU A 132 12.83 32.27 3.93
N ILE A 133 11.99 31.29 3.62
CA ILE A 133 12.42 29.97 3.15
C ILE A 133 12.35 29.92 1.62
N PHE A 134 11.26 30.43 1.06
CA PHE A 134 10.98 30.36 -0.37
C PHE A 134 11.00 31.76 -0.99
N CYS A 135 11.75 31.93 -2.09
CA CYS A 135 11.71 33.16 -2.87
C CYS A 135 10.47 33.24 -3.77
N GLU A 136 9.91 32.08 -4.15
CA GLU A 136 8.66 31.94 -4.89
C GLU A 136 7.85 30.79 -4.30
N PHE A 137 6.54 30.96 -4.12
CA PHE A 137 5.63 29.90 -3.66
C PHE A 137 4.30 30.01 -4.39
N GLU A 138 3.91 28.98 -5.14
CA GLU A 138 2.65 28.99 -5.88
C GLU A 138 1.47 28.75 -4.92
N PRO A 139 0.48 29.68 -4.83
CA PRO A 139 -0.63 29.52 -3.89
C PRO A 139 -1.60 28.39 -4.26
N GLN A 140 -1.61 27.99 -5.54
CA GLN A 140 -2.40 26.87 -6.01
C GLN A 140 -1.57 25.58 -5.87
N PRO A 141 -2.09 24.55 -5.20
CA PRO A 141 -1.38 23.28 -5.11
C PRO A 141 -1.36 22.57 -6.46
N ILE A 142 -0.25 21.91 -6.77
CA ILE A 142 -0.08 21.03 -7.93
C ILE A 142 -0.96 19.78 -7.77
N SER A 143 -1.07 19.29 -6.53
CA SER A 143 -1.87 18.12 -6.19
C SER A 143 -2.47 18.26 -4.79
N SER A 144 -3.65 17.69 -4.60
CA SER A 144 -4.33 17.65 -3.31
C SER A 144 -4.91 16.26 -3.09
N ALA A 145 -4.46 15.64 -1.99
CA ALA A 145 -4.81 14.29 -1.58
C ALA A 145 -5.56 14.28 -0.24
N SER A 146 -5.88 13.08 0.24
CA SER A 146 -6.59 12.82 1.51
C SER A 146 -5.90 13.43 2.72
N ILE A 147 -4.59 13.25 2.84
CA ILE A 147 -3.80 13.62 4.01
C ILE A 147 -3.07 14.97 3.89
N GLY A 148 -2.94 15.52 2.68
CA GLY A 148 -2.19 16.75 2.44
C GLY A 148 -2.27 17.27 1.02
N SER A 149 -1.61 18.40 0.77
CA SER A 149 -1.52 19.03 -0.55
C SER A 149 -0.05 19.32 -0.87
N VAL A 150 0.30 19.27 -2.16
CA VAL A 150 1.65 19.49 -2.67
C VAL A 150 1.66 20.80 -3.45
N TYR A 151 2.61 21.68 -3.12
CA TYR A 151 2.78 22.99 -3.74
C TYR A 151 4.12 23.06 -4.48
N ARG A 152 4.18 23.87 -5.53
CA ARG A 152 5.44 24.23 -6.17
C ARG A 152 6.03 25.44 -5.48
N ALA A 153 7.32 25.40 -5.21
CA ALA A 153 8.04 26.54 -4.66
C ALA A 153 9.48 26.58 -5.19
N ARG A 154 10.15 27.70 -4.94
CA ARG A 154 11.57 27.90 -5.20
C ARG A 154 12.25 28.39 -3.93
N LEU A 155 13.33 27.72 -3.53
CA LEU A 155 14.17 28.14 -2.42
C LEU A 155 15.00 29.38 -2.80
N HIS A 156 15.45 30.15 -1.80
CA HIS A 156 16.40 31.27 -2.02
C HIS A 156 17.73 30.83 -2.66
N THR A 157 18.06 29.55 -2.61
CA THR A 157 19.20 28.95 -3.34
C THR A 157 18.97 28.87 -4.86
N GLY A 158 17.74 29.11 -5.33
CA GLY A 158 17.30 28.98 -6.72
C GLY A 158 16.70 27.61 -7.08
N GLN A 159 16.85 26.61 -6.20
CA GLN A 159 16.35 25.25 -6.41
C GLN A 159 14.82 25.22 -6.42
N GLU A 160 14.23 24.57 -7.44
CA GLU A 160 12.80 24.26 -7.47
C GLU A 160 12.48 23.04 -6.61
N VAL A 161 11.42 23.15 -5.80
CA VAL A 161 11.03 22.14 -4.83
C VAL A 161 9.52 21.92 -4.81
N ALA A 162 9.13 20.68 -4.50
CA ALA A 162 7.77 20.31 -4.16
C ALA A 162 7.61 20.35 -2.63
N VAL A 163 6.60 21.06 -2.14
CA VAL A 163 6.33 21.23 -0.71
C VAL A 163 5.04 20.49 -0.37
N LYS A 164 5.16 19.30 0.23
CA LYS A 164 4.03 18.51 0.73
C LYS A 164 3.65 19.00 2.13
N ILE A 165 2.39 19.40 2.30
CA ILE A 165 1.86 19.95 3.56
C ILE A 165 0.66 19.12 4.02
N ARG A 166 0.74 18.61 5.25
CA ARG A 166 -0.33 17.86 5.91
C ARG A 166 -1.56 18.75 6.13
N ARG A 167 -2.75 18.22 5.84
CA ARG A 167 -4.02 18.95 5.98
C ARG A 167 -4.23 19.39 7.45
N PRO A 168 -4.62 20.65 7.71
CA PRO A 168 -4.90 21.10 9.07
C PRO A 168 -6.03 20.29 9.72
N GLY A 169 -5.84 19.90 10.98
CA GLY A 169 -6.84 19.16 11.77
C GLY A 169 -7.08 17.70 11.35
N ILE A 170 -6.31 17.14 10.40
CA ILE A 170 -6.53 15.75 9.95
C ILE A 170 -6.15 14.72 11.01
N VAL A 171 -5.11 14.97 11.80
CA VAL A 171 -4.63 14.05 12.85
C VAL A 171 -5.71 13.78 13.91
N PRO A 172 -6.29 14.80 14.59
CA PRO A 172 -7.35 14.55 15.56
C PRO A 172 -8.59 13.94 14.90
N LYS A 173 -8.93 14.31 13.66
CA LYS A 173 -10.05 13.71 12.92
C LYS A 173 -9.87 12.21 12.72
N VAL A 174 -8.73 11.78 12.19
CA VAL A 174 -8.42 10.37 11.96
C VAL A 174 -8.40 9.59 13.29
N ASN A 175 -7.75 10.13 14.33
CA ASN A 175 -7.73 9.50 15.64
C ASN A 175 -9.13 9.28 16.22
N ASN A 176 -10.02 10.27 16.08
CA ASN A 176 -11.41 10.15 16.53
C ASN A 176 -12.20 9.13 15.71
N ASP A 177 -12.06 9.14 14.39
CA ASP A 177 -12.71 8.16 13.50
C ASP A 177 -12.29 6.73 13.88
N PHE A 178 -11.00 6.47 14.10
CA PHE A 178 -10.51 5.14 14.53
C PHE A 178 -10.94 4.77 15.95
N TYR A 179 -10.98 5.72 16.88
CA TYR A 179 -11.51 5.48 18.23
C TYR A 179 -12.97 5.00 18.17
N LEU A 180 -13.80 5.64 17.34
CA LEU A 180 -15.19 5.26 17.15
C LEU A 180 -15.32 3.89 16.46
N LEU A 181 -14.58 3.67 15.36
CA LEU A 181 -14.59 2.39 14.65
C LEU A 181 -14.20 1.22 15.55
N ARG A 182 -13.12 1.37 16.32
CA ARG A 182 -12.64 0.36 17.26
C ARG A 182 -13.65 0.08 18.38
N SER A 183 -14.30 1.13 18.89
CA SER A 183 -15.33 1.00 19.92
C SER A 183 -16.55 0.23 19.39
N MET A 184 -17.01 0.58 18.19
CA MET A 184 -18.11 -0.12 17.51
C MET A 184 -17.76 -1.58 17.21
N ALA A 185 -16.54 -1.86 16.75
CA ALA A 185 -16.07 -3.23 16.51
C ALA A 185 -16.00 -4.05 17.79
N SER A 186 -15.56 -3.45 18.90
CA SER A 186 -15.53 -4.11 20.20
C SER A 186 -16.94 -4.47 20.71
N ILE A 187 -17.93 -3.63 20.43
CA ILE A 187 -19.34 -3.93 20.74
C ILE A 187 -19.86 -5.04 19.81
N MET A 188 -19.59 -4.95 18.51
CA MET A 188 -20.01 -5.95 17.53
C MET A 188 -19.41 -7.34 17.81
N ALA A 189 -18.17 -7.41 18.29
CA ALA A 189 -17.51 -8.66 18.66
C ALA A 189 -18.20 -9.42 19.81
N ARG A 190 -19.09 -8.76 20.58
CA ARG A 190 -19.90 -9.41 21.62
C ARG A 190 -21.06 -10.24 21.03
N PHE A 191 -21.43 -10.02 19.78
CA PHE A 191 -22.49 -10.78 19.13
C PHE A 191 -21.96 -12.13 18.61
N PRO A 192 -22.63 -13.25 18.91
CA PRO A 192 -22.15 -14.59 18.53
C PRO A 192 -21.84 -14.76 17.04
N ALA A 193 -22.65 -14.14 16.17
CA ALA A 193 -22.48 -14.20 14.71
C ALA A 193 -21.19 -13.52 14.20
N MET A 194 -20.62 -12.58 14.97
CA MET A 194 -19.46 -11.77 14.58
C MET A 194 -18.17 -12.19 15.29
N ARG A 195 -18.24 -13.12 16.24
CA ARG A 195 -17.11 -13.53 17.11
C ARG A 195 -15.94 -14.17 16.33
N LEU A 196 -16.22 -14.74 15.16
CA LEU A 196 -15.23 -15.40 14.31
C LEU A 196 -14.46 -14.42 13.40
N ILE A 197 -14.85 -13.15 13.37
CA ILE A 197 -14.21 -12.12 12.54
C ILE A 197 -13.39 -11.23 13.48
N PRO A 198 -12.04 -11.17 13.34
CA PRO A 198 -11.18 -10.34 14.18
C PRO A 198 -11.25 -8.86 13.75
N MET A 199 -12.44 -8.26 13.82
CA MET A 199 -12.70 -6.89 13.35
C MET A 199 -11.85 -5.85 14.07
N VAL A 200 -11.58 -6.04 15.37
CA VAL A 200 -10.76 -5.11 16.15
C VAL A 200 -9.32 -5.12 15.66
N GLU A 201 -8.74 -6.31 15.43
CA GLU A 201 -7.37 -6.45 14.92
C GLU A 201 -7.24 -5.81 13.54
N MET A 202 -8.21 -6.06 12.65
CA MET A 202 -8.21 -5.45 11.30
C MET A 202 -8.28 -3.91 11.34
N ILE A 203 -9.07 -3.35 12.26
CA ILE A 203 -9.15 -1.89 12.44
C ILE A 203 -7.86 -1.33 13.03
N ASP A 204 -7.27 -2.03 14.00
CA ASP A 204 -6.01 -1.63 14.61
C ASP A 204 -4.86 -1.64 13.58
N GLU A 205 -4.77 -2.68 12.73
CA GLU A 205 -3.81 -2.75 11.61
C GLU A 205 -4.01 -1.60 10.61
N LEU A 206 -5.26 -1.35 10.19
CA LEU A 206 -5.59 -0.27 9.26
C LEU A 206 -5.27 1.11 9.86
N GLY A 207 -5.57 1.29 11.16
CA GLY A 207 -5.28 2.50 11.90
C GLY A 207 -3.79 2.79 11.99
N GLN A 208 -2.97 1.74 12.17
CA GLN A 208 -1.51 1.88 12.13
C GLN A 208 -1.01 2.32 10.75
N CYS A 209 -1.53 1.72 9.67
CA CYS A 209 -1.15 2.09 8.30
C CYS A 209 -1.45 3.57 8.01
N ILE A 210 -2.67 4.03 8.34
CA ILE A 210 -3.04 5.43 8.09
C ILE A 210 -2.27 6.38 9.00
N LYS A 211 -2.03 6.02 10.28
CA LYS A 211 -1.26 6.86 11.21
C LYS A 211 0.18 7.07 10.74
N GLN A 212 0.80 6.05 10.14
CA GLN A 212 2.14 6.21 9.56
C GLN A 212 2.16 7.25 8.43
N GLN A 213 1.09 7.34 7.65
CA GLN A 213 0.94 8.36 6.59
C GLN A 213 0.67 9.76 7.12
N LEU A 214 0.28 9.91 8.39
CA LEU A 214 0.06 11.23 8.99
C LEU A 214 1.35 11.91 9.45
N ASP A 215 2.46 11.19 9.60
CA ASP A 215 3.75 11.76 10.00
C ASP A 215 4.68 11.79 8.79
N LEU A 216 4.84 12.97 8.18
CA LEU A 216 5.64 13.11 6.95
C LEU A 216 7.14 12.81 7.18
N ARG A 217 7.62 12.73 8.42
CA ARG A 217 9.00 12.26 8.70
C ARG A 217 9.19 10.79 8.37
N ILE A 218 8.14 9.98 8.51
CA ILE A 218 8.16 8.57 8.15
C ILE A 218 8.28 8.45 6.64
N GLU A 219 7.47 9.19 5.89
CA GLU A 219 7.56 9.26 4.43
C GLU A 219 8.94 9.75 3.97
N ALA A 220 9.47 10.82 4.58
CA ALA A 220 10.81 11.32 4.29
C ALA A 220 11.89 10.25 4.55
N ALA A 221 11.79 9.49 5.65
CA ALA A 221 12.72 8.40 5.92
C ALA A 221 12.63 7.27 4.89
N ASN A 222 11.42 6.91 4.48
CA ASN A 222 11.20 5.90 3.45
C ASN A 222 11.75 6.37 2.09
N THR A 223 11.53 7.64 1.71
CA THR A 223 12.06 8.22 0.47
C THR A 223 13.59 8.19 0.45
N ARG A 224 14.26 8.55 1.56
CA ARG A 224 15.71 8.43 1.67
C ARG A 224 16.18 6.99 1.48
N HIS A 225 15.53 6.04 2.14
CA HIS A 225 15.86 4.62 2.02
C HIS A 225 15.72 4.14 0.57
N PHE A 226 14.62 4.46 -0.11
CA PHE A 226 14.44 4.09 -1.52
C PHE A 226 15.48 4.73 -2.43
N ARG A 227 15.82 6.01 -2.21
CA ARG A 227 16.85 6.70 -2.98
C ARG A 227 18.21 6.02 -2.84
N GLU A 228 18.63 5.70 -1.63
CA GLU A 228 19.88 4.98 -1.38
C GLU A 228 19.86 3.57 -2.00
N GLN A 229 18.75 2.86 -1.82
CA GLN A 229 18.55 1.50 -2.28
C GLN A 229 18.60 1.38 -3.81
N LEU A 230 18.01 2.34 -4.52
CA LEU A 230 17.85 2.33 -5.98
C LEU A 230 18.91 3.19 -6.70
N ALA A 231 19.83 3.83 -5.97
CA ALA A 231 20.91 4.66 -6.54
C ALA A 231 21.83 3.93 -7.56
N HIS A 232 21.82 2.59 -7.55
CA HIS A 232 22.58 1.78 -8.50
C HIS A 232 21.97 1.75 -9.91
N ASP A 233 20.70 2.16 -10.07
CA ASP A 233 20.01 2.22 -11.35
C ASP A 233 19.73 3.68 -11.72
N SER A 234 20.50 4.20 -12.68
CA SER A 234 20.39 5.60 -13.14
C SER A 234 19.08 5.91 -13.86
N LEU A 235 18.28 4.90 -14.22
CA LEU A 235 16.96 5.08 -14.84
C LEU A 235 15.84 5.26 -13.81
N VAL A 236 16.11 5.02 -12.53
CA VAL A 236 15.13 5.17 -11.45
C VAL A 236 15.44 6.43 -10.64
N HIS A 237 14.49 7.35 -10.60
CA HIS A 237 14.62 8.63 -9.92
C HIS A 237 13.71 8.67 -8.70
N ILE A 238 14.31 8.93 -7.55
CA ILE A 238 13.64 9.19 -6.28
C ILE A 238 14.02 10.62 -5.86
N PRO A 239 13.04 11.48 -5.48
CA PRO A 239 13.32 12.85 -5.09
C PRO A 239 14.39 12.98 -4.02
N GLU A 240 15.32 13.90 -4.23
CA GLU A 240 16.17 14.38 -3.14
C GLU A 240 15.34 15.19 -2.13
N LEU A 241 15.61 15.00 -0.85
CA LEU A 241 14.91 15.75 0.21
C LEU A 241 15.74 16.94 0.64
N VAL A 242 15.04 18.02 0.98
CA VAL A 242 15.65 19.16 1.69
C VAL A 242 15.45 18.90 3.19
N ASP A 243 16.36 18.13 3.78
CA ASP A 243 16.19 17.55 5.14
C ASP A 243 15.88 18.60 6.21
N GLU A 244 16.44 19.81 6.10
CA GLU A 244 16.18 20.92 7.02
C GLU A 244 14.70 21.37 7.06
N TYR A 245 13.92 21.05 6.01
CA TYR A 245 12.50 21.39 5.91
C TYR A 245 11.57 20.17 5.95
N CYS A 246 12.05 19.05 6.50
CA CYS A 246 11.26 17.84 6.70
C CYS A 246 10.85 17.67 8.18
N THR A 247 9.54 17.79 8.44
CA THR A 247 8.90 17.74 9.76
C THR A 247 7.71 16.78 9.73
N GLU A 248 6.95 16.70 10.82
CA GLU A 248 5.76 15.83 10.87
C GLU A 248 4.61 16.32 9.97
N ALA A 249 4.59 17.59 9.60
CA ALA A 249 3.50 18.19 8.82
C ALA A 249 3.96 18.87 7.52
N VAL A 250 5.26 19.01 7.28
CA VAL A 250 5.84 19.59 6.06
C VAL A 250 6.97 18.68 5.56
N MET A 251 7.01 18.41 4.26
CA MET A 251 8.10 17.69 3.60
C MET A 251 8.46 18.42 2.31
N VAL A 252 9.73 18.81 2.18
CA VAL A 252 10.25 19.50 1.00
C VAL A 252 11.17 18.57 0.24
N MET A 253 10.94 18.43 -1.06
CA MET A 253 11.70 17.54 -1.93
C MET A 253 11.93 18.16 -3.31
N GLU A 254 12.87 17.59 -4.06
CA GLU A 254 13.13 17.92 -5.45
C GLU A 254 11.85 17.96 -6.28
N PHE A 255 11.68 19.03 -7.05
CA PHE A 255 10.56 19.14 -7.97
C PHE A 255 10.89 18.47 -9.30
N PHE A 256 10.03 17.54 -9.72
CA PHE A 256 10.08 16.95 -11.05
C PHE A 256 9.05 17.62 -11.95
N ASP A 257 9.52 18.39 -12.92
CA ASP A 257 8.63 19.04 -13.89
C ASP A 257 8.12 18.05 -14.96
N ASN A 258 7.01 18.42 -15.63
CA ASN A 258 6.41 17.69 -16.75
C ASN A 258 6.11 16.21 -16.47
N LEU A 259 5.71 15.89 -15.24
CA LEU A 259 5.21 14.56 -14.90
C LEU A 259 3.81 14.37 -15.47
N VAL A 260 3.69 13.46 -16.43
CA VAL A 260 2.41 13.10 -17.05
C VAL A 260 1.95 11.76 -16.49
N ARG A 261 0.67 11.68 -16.13
CA ARG A 261 0.11 10.44 -15.58
C ARG A 261 0.13 9.33 -16.63
N LEU A 262 0.29 8.09 -16.20
CA LEU A 262 0.40 6.96 -17.14
C LEU A 262 -0.82 6.78 -18.05
N ASP A 263 -2.01 7.14 -17.58
CA ASP A 263 -3.26 7.08 -18.33
C ASP A 263 -3.42 8.18 -19.39
N GLU A 264 -2.51 9.16 -19.42
CA GLU A 264 -2.52 10.31 -20.34
C GLU A 264 -1.37 10.26 -21.37
N LEU A 265 -0.48 9.26 -21.28
CA LEU A 265 0.65 9.12 -22.18
C LEU A 265 0.20 8.58 -23.55
N ASP A 266 0.62 9.26 -24.62
CA ASP A 266 0.49 8.78 -26.00
C ASP A 266 1.86 8.35 -26.52
N TRP A 267 2.28 7.16 -26.10
CA TRP A 267 3.61 6.60 -26.37
C TRP A 267 3.53 5.35 -27.24
N THR A 268 4.64 5.06 -27.92
CA THR A 268 4.82 3.81 -28.66
C THR A 268 4.95 2.61 -27.72
N GLU A 269 4.68 1.39 -28.22
CA GLU A 269 4.82 0.16 -27.44
C GLU A 269 6.25 -0.01 -26.91
N GLU A 270 7.27 0.37 -27.69
CA GLU A 270 8.68 0.31 -27.29
C GLU A 270 9.01 1.24 -26.12
N GLU A 271 8.46 2.46 -26.12
CA GLU A 271 8.66 3.43 -25.04
C GLU A 271 8.01 2.98 -23.73
N TYR A 272 6.80 2.42 -23.82
CA TYR A 272 6.15 1.77 -22.69
C TYR A 272 6.96 0.58 -22.18
N ARG A 273 7.38 -0.30 -23.09
CA ARG A 273 8.18 -1.49 -22.74
C ARG A 273 9.44 -1.10 -21.98
N ALA A 274 10.21 -0.13 -22.47
CA ALA A 274 11.46 0.28 -21.84
C ALA A 274 11.23 0.76 -20.39
N SER A 275 10.27 1.65 -20.19
CA SER A 275 10.01 2.26 -18.87
C SER A 275 9.37 1.27 -17.90
N LEU A 276 8.46 0.41 -18.38
CA LEU A 276 7.85 -0.65 -17.56
C LEU A 276 8.86 -1.71 -17.15
N LEU A 277 9.85 -2.04 -18.00
CA LEU A 277 10.94 -2.94 -17.62
C LEU A 277 11.79 -2.34 -16.50
N THR A 278 12.14 -1.06 -16.60
CA THR A 278 12.85 -0.33 -15.53
C THR A 278 12.05 -0.39 -14.22
N ALA A 279 10.76 -0.04 -14.25
CA ALA A 279 9.91 -0.04 -13.07
C ALA A 279 9.75 -1.45 -12.46
N LEU A 280 9.56 -2.48 -13.30
CA LEU A 280 9.44 -3.87 -12.86
C LEU A 280 10.72 -4.35 -12.18
N ARG A 281 11.88 -3.98 -12.74
CA ARG A 281 13.20 -4.33 -12.17
C ARG A 281 13.45 -3.64 -10.85
N ALA A 282 13.07 -2.37 -10.71
CA ALA A 282 13.09 -1.66 -9.44
C ALA A 282 12.20 -2.37 -8.40
N LEU A 283 10.99 -2.79 -8.80
CA LEU A 283 10.07 -3.54 -7.95
C LEU A 283 10.64 -4.90 -7.51
N TYR A 284 11.26 -5.66 -8.42
CA TYR A 284 11.94 -6.90 -8.06
C TYR A 284 13.15 -6.70 -7.16
N TYR A 285 13.89 -5.60 -7.32
CA TYR A 285 14.95 -5.24 -6.40
C TYR A 285 14.39 -4.98 -4.99
N MET A 286 13.33 -4.17 -4.89
CA MET A 286 12.62 -3.88 -3.64
C MET A 286 12.16 -5.16 -2.92
N ILE A 287 11.56 -6.09 -3.66
CA ILE A 287 10.98 -7.31 -3.07
C ILE A 287 12.04 -8.38 -2.78
N PHE A 288 12.84 -8.78 -3.77
CA PHE A 288 13.67 -9.97 -3.67
C PHE A 288 15.05 -9.72 -3.07
N LEU A 289 15.61 -8.53 -3.26
CA LEU A 289 17.00 -8.24 -2.87
C LEU A 289 17.08 -7.45 -1.57
N ASP A 290 16.22 -6.46 -1.39
CA ASP A 290 16.24 -5.60 -0.20
C ASP A 290 15.23 -6.06 0.86
N GLY A 291 13.97 -6.22 0.47
CA GLY A 291 12.86 -6.52 1.37
C GLY A 291 12.14 -5.28 1.88
N PHE A 292 12.57 -4.06 1.52
CA PHE A 292 11.80 -2.84 1.72
C PHE A 292 10.99 -2.54 0.46
N ILE A 293 9.66 -2.59 0.59
CA ILE A 293 8.73 -2.70 -0.53
C ILE A 293 7.83 -1.49 -0.56
N HIS A 294 7.73 -0.86 -1.73
CA HIS A 294 6.71 0.14 -2.01
C HIS A 294 5.35 -0.54 -2.24
N CYS A 295 4.37 -0.31 -1.36
CA CYS A 295 3.10 -1.03 -1.38
C CYS A 295 1.99 -0.35 -2.19
N ASP A 296 2.25 0.85 -2.70
CA ASP A 296 1.24 1.67 -3.40
C ASP A 296 1.77 2.27 -4.71
N LEU A 297 2.43 1.46 -5.55
CA LEU A 297 3.06 1.91 -6.80
C LEU A 297 2.02 2.06 -7.93
N HIS A 298 0.97 2.85 -7.68
CA HIS A 298 -0.10 3.14 -8.63
C HIS A 298 0.26 4.35 -9.53
N PRO A 299 -0.53 4.66 -10.59
CA PRO A 299 -0.23 5.76 -11.51
C PRO A 299 -0.16 7.17 -10.94
N GLY A 300 -0.41 7.37 -9.64
CA GLY A 300 -0.22 8.65 -8.95
C GLY A 300 1.13 8.78 -8.24
N ASN A 301 1.81 7.65 -7.99
CA ASN A 301 3.07 7.57 -7.25
C ASN A 301 4.23 7.06 -8.13
N MET A 302 3.95 6.68 -9.37
CA MET A 302 4.95 6.27 -10.35
C MET A 302 4.66 7.01 -11.65
N TYR A 303 5.70 7.57 -12.26
CA TYR A 303 5.62 8.32 -13.50
C TYR A 303 6.69 7.81 -14.46
N LEU A 304 6.33 7.69 -15.73
CA LEU A 304 7.27 7.27 -16.77
C LEU A 304 7.83 8.53 -17.46
N ARG A 305 9.12 8.49 -17.80
CA ARG A 305 9.78 9.52 -18.60
C ARG A 305 10.43 8.91 -19.85
N LYS A 306 10.59 9.74 -20.88
CA LYS A 306 11.25 9.34 -22.13
C LYS A 306 12.64 8.74 -21.85
N GLY A 307 13.06 7.81 -22.70
CA GLY A 307 14.34 7.11 -22.53
C GLY A 307 14.31 5.98 -21.50
N GLY A 308 13.12 5.49 -21.11
CA GLY A 308 12.99 4.35 -20.20
C GLY A 308 13.14 4.71 -18.72
N GLN A 309 13.07 5.99 -18.39
CA GLN A 309 13.23 6.49 -17.03
C GLN A 309 11.93 6.38 -16.23
N VAL A 310 12.06 6.21 -14.93
CA VAL A 310 10.94 6.07 -14.00
C VAL A 310 11.17 6.99 -12.81
N VAL A 311 10.17 7.79 -12.47
CA VAL A 311 10.16 8.60 -11.25
C VAL A 311 9.19 7.96 -10.27
N ILE A 312 9.65 7.63 -9.07
CA ILE A 312 8.79 7.12 -7.98
C ILE A 312 8.67 8.23 -6.94
N LEU A 313 7.42 8.64 -6.70
CA LEU A 313 7.02 9.64 -5.72
C LEU A 313 6.20 8.98 -4.59
N ASP A 314 6.04 9.69 -3.48
CA ASP A 314 5.21 9.28 -2.32
C ASP A 314 5.56 7.90 -1.75
N ALA A 315 6.50 7.87 -0.81
CA ALA A 315 6.89 6.67 -0.08
C ALA A 315 6.06 6.46 1.21
N GLY A 316 4.79 6.88 1.21
CA GLY A 316 3.93 6.89 2.40
C GLY A 316 3.42 5.50 2.81
N PHE A 317 3.42 4.52 1.90
CA PHE A 317 2.95 3.15 2.20
C PHE A 317 3.99 2.10 1.80
N VAL A 318 4.64 1.54 2.82
CA VAL A 318 5.74 0.58 2.68
C VAL A 318 5.51 -0.66 3.52
N ALA A 319 6.08 -1.78 3.10
CA ALA A 319 6.20 -2.99 3.91
C ALA A 319 7.66 -3.41 4.01
N GLN A 320 8.02 -4.00 5.15
CA GLN A 320 9.37 -4.52 5.39
C GLN A 320 9.28 -6.04 5.55
N LEU A 321 9.69 -6.78 4.52
CA LEU A 321 10.02 -8.19 4.67
C LEU A 321 11.29 -8.33 5.49
N LYS A 322 11.19 -9.02 6.62
CA LYS A 322 12.36 -9.45 7.39
C LYS A 322 13.20 -10.41 6.55
N ARG A 323 14.47 -10.54 6.89
CA ARG A 323 15.43 -11.34 6.15
C ARG A 323 14.96 -12.79 5.96
N GLU A 324 14.46 -13.43 7.01
CA GLU A 324 13.93 -14.79 6.97
C GLU A 324 12.71 -14.90 6.04
N ASP A 325 11.75 -13.98 6.18
CA ASP A 325 10.53 -13.95 5.36
C ASP A 325 10.84 -13.67 3.89
N ARG A 326 11.78 -12.76 3.60
CA ARG A 326 12.30 -12.47 2.27
C ARG A 326 12.93 -13.71 1.64
N HIS A 327 13.71 -14.47 2.41
CA HIS A 327 14.28 -15.71 1.92
C HIS A 327 13.20 -16.75 1.59
N GLN A 328 12.18 -16.91 2.44
CA GLN A 328 11.05 -17.80 2.14
C GLN A 328 10.27 -17.32 0.91
N PHE A 329 10.10 -16.01 0.74
CA PHE A 329 9.47 -15.41 -0.44
C PHE A 329 10.23 -15.73 -1.72
N VAL A 330 11.56 -15.54 -1.74
CA VAL A 330 12.42 -15.90 -2.87
C VAL A 330 12.33 -17.39 -3.18
N GLU A 331 12.39 -18.25 -2.16
CA GLU A 331 12.29 -19.71 -2.32
C GLU A 331 10.92 -20.15 -2.84
N PHE A 332 9.86 -19.42 -2.49
CA PHE A 332 8.51 -19.66 -3.01
C PHE A 332 8.47 -19.39 -4.52
N PHE A 333 8.94 -18.23 -4.98
CA PHE A 333 8.95 -17.88 -6.41
C PHE A 333 9.88 -18.76 -7.26
N LEU A 334 11.02 -19.18 -6.70
CA LEU A 334 11.87 -20.20 -7.31
C LEU A 334 11.17 -21.55 -7.40
N GLY A 335 10.44 -21.92 -6.33
CA GLY A 335 9.63 -23.13 -6.32
C GLY A 335 8.56 -23.13 -7.42
N ILE A 336 7.96 -21.98 -7.72
CA ILE A 336 7.06 -21.83 -8.89
C ILE A 336 7.81 -22.14 -10.18
N SER A 337 8.97 -21.50 -10.39
CA SER A 337 9.78 -21.64 -11.61
C SER A 337 10.28 -23.07 -11.83
N MET A 338 10.58 -23.80 -10.75
CA MET A 338 11.07 -25.19 -10.77
C MET A 338 9.96 -26.24 -10.67
N ASN A 339 8.69 -25.84 -10.69
CA ASN A 339 7.53 -26.72 -10.48
C ASN A 339 7.62 -27.54 -9.16
N ALA A 340 8.19 -26.93 -8.11
CA ALA A 340 8.39 -27.52 -6.79
C ALA A 340 7.18 -27.29 -5.88
N GLY A 341 5.98 -27.67 -6.32
CA GLY A 341 4.72 -27.35 -5.64
C GLY A 341 4.63 -27.78 -4.17
N LYS A 342 5.25 -28.90 -3.79
CA LYS A 342 5.34 -29.33 -2.38
C LYS A 342 6.11 -28.32 -1.52
N ARG A 343 7.19 -27.76 -2.06
CA ARG A 343 8.01 -26.75 -1.39
C ARG A 343 7.24 -25.45 -1.24
N CYS A 344 6.53 -25.02 -2.28
CA CYS A 344 5.67 -23.83 -2.23
C CYS A 344 4.58 -23.97 -1.17
N ALA A 345 3.89 -25.12 -1.11
CA ALA A 345 2.88 -25.39 -0.10
C ALA A 345 3.44 -25.29 1.32
N ARG A 346 4.62 -25.89 1.54
CA ARG A 346 5.33 -25.84 2.82
C ARG A 346 5.60 -24.41 3.26
N ILE A 347 6.14 -23.59 2.36
CA ILE A 347 6.41 -22.18 2.66
C ILE A 347 5.13 -21.46 3.06
N LEU A 348 4.04 -21.60 2.30
CA LEU A 348 2.78 -20.90 2.55
C LEU A 348 2.18 -21.19 3.93
N TYR A 349 2.26 -22.44 4.41
CA TYR A 349 1.79 -22.74 5.76
C TYR A 349 2.84 -22.44 6.82
N GLU A 350 4.14 -22.54 6.58
CA GLU A 350 5.15 -22.16 7.57
C GLU A 350 5.15 -20.66 7.86
N THR A 351 4.92 -19.82 6.85
CA THR A 351 4.88 -18.35 6.98
C THR A 351 3.49 -17.79 7.29
N ALA A 352 2.51 -18.66 7.57
CA ALA A 352 1.15 -18.24 7.89
C ALA A 352 1.09 -17.54 9.25
N SER A 353 0.43 -16.39 9.32
CA SER A 353 0.15 -15.67 10.57
C SER A 353 -0.93 -16.37 11.40
N TYR A 354 -1.84 -17.09 10.74
CA TYR A 354 -2.92 -17.82 11.38
C TYR A 354 -3.18 -19.15 10.66
N LYS A 355 -3.47 -20.19 11.45
CA LYS A 355 -3.91 -21.50 10.98
C LYS A 355 -5.12 -21.94 11.79
N SER A 356 -6.16 -22.39 11.11
CA SER A 356 -7.30 -23.05 11.75
C SER A 356 -6.86 -24.32 12.48
N ALA A 357 -7.52 -24.63 13.59
CA ALA A 357 -7.33 -25.90 14.30
C ALA A 357 -7.67 -27.13 13.42
N THR A 358 -8.50 -26.94 12.39
CA THR A 358 -8.93 -27.98 11.44
C THR A 358 -8.10 -27.97 10.15
N PHE A 359 -6.89 -27.43 10.17
CA PHE A 359 -6.04 -27.30 8.98
C PHE A 359 -5.57 -28.68 8.48
N ASP A 360 -6.05 -29.09 7.31
CA ASP A 360 -5.58 -30.28 6.60
C ASP A 360 -4.37 -29.93 5.72
N GLN A 361 -3.18 -30.29 6.21
CA GLN A 361 -1.93 -30.02 5.52
C GLN A 361 -1.78 -30.81 4.21
N GLU A 362 -2.26 -32.06 4.17
CA GLU A 362 -2.07 -32.92 2.99
C GLU A 362 -2.92 -32.42 1.83
N GLN A 363 -4.21 -32.16 2.09
CA GLN A 363 -5.12 -31.67 1.07
C GLN A 363 -4.73 -30.26 0.60
N PHE A 364 -4.31 -29.38 1.52
CA PHE A 364 -3.77 -28.06 1.16
C PHE A 364 -2.56 -28.19 0.23
N GLN A 365 -1.62 -29.08 0.55
CA GLN A 365 -0.42 -29.32 -0.26
C GLN A 365 -0.76 -29.87 -1.65
N GLN A 366 -1.76 -30.74 -1.77
CA GLN A 366 -2.21 -31.26 -3.06
C GLN A 366 -2.76 -30.15 -3.96
N GLU A 367 -3.60 -29.27 -3.41
CA GLU A 367 -4.18 -28.17 -4.19
C GLU A 367 -3.14 -27.13 -4.63
N VAL A 368 -2.24 -26.74 -3.72
CA VAL A 368 -1.16 -25.81 -4.08
C VAL A 368 -0.25 -26.44 -5.15
N ARG A 369 0.06 -27.74 -5.05
CA ARG A 369 0.85 -28.44 -6.07
C ARG A 369 0.18 -28.42 -7.43
N GLU A 370 -1.13 -28.64 -7.50
CA GLU A 370 -1.86 -28.61 -8.76
C GLU A 370 -1.89 -27.19 -9.35
N LEU A 371 -2.02 -26.16 -8.51
CA LEU A 371 -1.92 -24.77 -8.93
C LEU A 371 -0.52 -24.45 -9.50
N ILE A 372 0.56 -24.82 -8.80
CA ILE A 372 1.94 -24.62 -9.29
C ILE A 372 2.15 -25.34 -10.63
N ARG A 373 1.63 -26.55 -10.78
CA ARG A 373 1.74 -27.32 -12.03
C ARG A 373 1.06 -26.60 -13.20
N LYS A 374 -0.08 -25.95 -12.97
CA LYS A 374 -0.79 -25.18 -14.01
C LYS A 374 -0.06 -23.88 -14.37
N SER A 375 0.66 -23.29 -13.42
CA SER A 375 1.33 -22.00 -13.54
C SER A 375 2.81 -22.05 -13.94
N SER A 376 3.36 -23.24 -14.22
CA SER A 376 4.77 -23.44 -14.57
C SER A 376 4.95 -24.12 -15.95
N GLY A 377 6.18 -24.12 -16.48
CA GLY A 377 6.52 -24.80 -17.73
C GLY A 377 5.93 -24.13 -18.98
N ALA A 378 5.31 -24.90 -19.87
CA ALA A 378 4.74 -24.40 -21.14
C ALA A 378 3.64 -23.34 -20.95
N ASN A 379 3.00 -23.30 -19.77
CA ASN A 379 1.99 -22.30 -19.43
C ASN A 379 2.58 -21.01 -18.84
N ALA A 380 3.90 -20.94 -18.63
CA ALA A 380 4.58 -19.77 -18.08
C ALA A 380 4.39 -18.51 -18.94
N ALA A 381 4.33 -18.67 -20.26
CA ALA A 381 4.11 -17.55 -21.19
C ALA A 381 2.76 -16.86 -20.97
N ASN A 382 1.78 -17.56 -20.40
CA ASN A 382 0.46 -17.02 -20.05
C ASN A 382 0.30 -16.78 -18.54
N PHE A 383 1.39 -16.79 -17.79
CA PHE A 383 1.34 -16.59 -16.34
C PHE A 383 0.84 -15.17 -16.02
N GLN A 384 -0.19 -15.10 -15.16
CA GLN A 384 -0.74 -13.87 -14.65
C GLN A 384 -0.62 -13.88 -13.12
N VAL A 385 0.13 -12.95 -12.56
CA VAL A 385 0.37 -12.83 -11.11
C VAL A 385 -0.97 -12.67 -10.39
N ALA A 386 -1.89 -11.87 -10.92
CA ALA A 386 -3.23 -11.61 -10.40
C ALA A 386 -4.07 -12.87 -10.28
N THR A 387 -4.20 -13.64 -11.35
CA THR A 387 -4.96 -14.90 -11.31
C THR A 387 -4.34 -15.89 -10.34
N PHE A 388 -3.01 -16.01 -10.35
CA PHE A 388 -2.28 -16.91 -9.46
C PHE A 388 -2.45 -16.53 -7.99
N ALA A 389 -2.23 -15.26 -7.64
CA ALA A 389 -2.39 -14.75 -6.28
C ALA A 389 -3.81 -14.93 -5.76
N TYR A 390 -4.82 -14.63 -6.59
CA TYR A 390 -6.23 -14.85 -6.23
C TYR A 390 -6.51 -16.32 -5.92
N GLN A 391 -6.00 -17.24 -6.73
CA GLN A 391 -6.17 -18.69 -6.51
C GLN A 391 -5.46 -19.15 -5.23
N ILE A 392 -4.25 -18.64 -4.95
CA ILE A 392 -3.55 -18.90 -3.68
C ILE A 392 -4.38 -18.39 -2.49
N PHE A 393 -4.83 -17.14 -2.50
CA PHE A 393 -5.63 -16.58 -1.41
C PHE A 393 -6.96 -17.31 -1.22
N ALA A 394 -7.60 -17.76 -2.31
CA ALA A 394 -8.81 -18.56 -2.25
C ALA A 394 -8.57 -19.93 -1.59
N ILE A 395 -7.46 -20.61 -1.92
CA ILE A 395 -7.05 -21.86 -1.26
C ILE A 395 -6.79 -21.58 0.23
N GLN A 396 -5.96 -20.58 0.57
CA GLN A 396 -5.67 -20.24 1.97
C GLN A 396 -6.94 -19.97 2.78
N LYS A 397 -7.87 -19.17 2.24
CA LYS A 397 -9.16 -18.86 2.88
C LYS A 397 -10.00 -20.12 3.13
N ARG A 398 -10.08 -21.03 2.16
CA ARG A 398 -10.84 -22.29 2.29
C ARG A 398 -10.27 -23.20 3.38
N PHE A 399 -8.95 -23.28 3.50
CA PHE A 399 -8.27 -24.07 4.53
C PHE A 399 -8.12 -23.35 5.88
N GLY A 400 -8.67 -22.14 6.02
CA GLY A 400 -8.58 -21.36 7.25
C GLY A 400 -7.15 -20.92 7.57
N LEU A 401 -6.36 -20.61 6.55
CA LEU A 401 -5.00 -20.12 6.63
C LEU A 401 -4.95 -18.64 6.24
N ARG A 402 -4.13 -17.85 6.94
CA ARG A 402 -3.85 -16.45 6.56
C ARG A 402 -2.35 -16.25 6.41
N GLY A 403 -1.93 -15.67 5.29
CA GLY A 403 -0.54 -15.29 5.08
C GLY A 403 -0.07 -14.24 6.09
N SER A 404 1.25 -14.05 6.23
CA SER A 404 1.75 -12.90 6.98
C SER A 404 1.45 -11.61 6.23
N THR A 405 1.28 -10.51 6.96
CA THR A 405 0.95 -9.19 6.41
C THR A 405 2.00 -8.75 5.41
N ASP A 406 3.29 -8.83 5.77
CA ASP A 406 4.39 -8.39 4.90
C ASP A 406 4.48 -9.21 3.60
N PHE A 407 4.30 -10.54 3.67
CA PHE A 407 4.27 -11.42 2.49
C PHE A 407 3.08 -11.10 1.59
N THR A 408 1.92 -10.81 2.20
CA THR A 408 0.71 -10.41 1.48
C THR A 408 0.93 -9.08 0.78
N MET A 409 1.49 -8.08 1.48
CA MET A 409 1.77 -6.75 0.90
C MET A 409 2.75 -6.82 -0.27
N ALA A 410 3.76 -7.71 -0.21
CA ALA A 410 4.67 -7.95 -1.32
C ALA A 410 3.94 -8.48 -2.57
N ILE A 411 3.02 -9.44 -2.40
CA ILE A 411 2.18 -9.93 -3.50
C ILE A 411 1.29 -8.80 -4.03
N LEU A 412 0.62 -8.05 -3.16
CA LEU A 412 -0.27 -6.96 -3.58
C LEU A 412 0.46 -5.88 -4.38
N SER A 413 1.68 -5.53 -3.99
CA SER A 413 2.52 -4.60 -4.76
C SER A 413 2.78 -5.09 -6.20
N LEU A 414 3.10 -6.39 -6.36
CA LEU A 414 3.22 -7.02 -7.68
C LEU A 414 1.90 -6.98 -8.47
N LEU A 415 0.76 -7.16 -7.80
CA LEU A 415 -0.55 -7.13 -8.45
C LEU A 415 -0.92 -5.75 -8.97
N VAL A 416 -0.68 -4.71 -8.17
CA VAL A 416 -0.92 -3.32 -8.58
C VAL A 416 -0.10 -3.00 -9.81
N PHE A 417 1.19 -3.35 -9.80
CA PHE A 417 2.07 -3.11 -10.93
C PHE A 417 1.69 -3.94 -12.17
N GLU A 418 1.36 -5.23 -12.02
CA GLU A 418 0.90 -6.06 -13.14
C GLU A 418 -0.37 -5.49 -13.78
N GLY A 419 -1.32 -4.99 -12.99
CA GLY A 419 -2.52 -4.34 -13.50
C GLY A 419 -2.21 -3.17 -14.43
N ILE A 420 -1.22 -2.34 -14.06
CA ILE A 420 -0.74 -1.21 -14.88
C ILE A 420 -0.02 -1.72 -16.13
N ALA A 421 0.93 -2.63 -15.96
CA ALA A 421 1.73 -3.16 -17.05
C ALA A 421 0.87 -3.86 -18.11
N LYS A 422 -0.17 -4.60 -17.71
CA LYS A 422 -1.08 -5.27 -18.65
C LYS A 422 -1.99 -4.31 -19.41
N GLN A 423 -2.26 -3.12 -18.90
CA GLN A 423 -3.01 -2.09 -19.63
C GLN A 423 -2.16 -1.43 -20.71
N LEU A 424 -0.86 -1.22 -20.44
CA LEU A 424 0.04 -0.45 -21.29
C LEU A 424 0.89 -1.32 -22.24
N TYR A 425 1.36 -2.47 -21.76
CA TYR A 425 2.17 -3.42 -22.53
C TYR A 425 1.84 -4.89 -22.13
N PRO A 426 0.76 -5.48 -22.68
CA PRO A 426 0.27 -6.80 -22.30
C PRO A 426 1.28 -7.94 -22.43
N GLN A 427 2.28 -7.78 -23.31
CA GLN A 427 3.31 -8.77 -23.63
C GLN A 427 4.43 -8.87 -22.59
N LEU A 428 4.43 -8.03 -21.55
CA LEU A 428 5.46 -8.08 -20.50
C LEU A 428 5.45 -9.43 -19.76
N ASP A 429 6.59 -10.13 -19.78
CA ASP A 429 6.77 -11.42 -19.10
C ASP A 429 7.41 -11.23 -17.72
N PHE A 430 6.56 -11.24 -16.70
CA PHE A 430 6.94 -11.13 -15.29
C PHE A 430 7.82 -12.30 -14.82
N GLN A 431 7.53 -13.53 -15.25
CA GLN A 431 8.26 -14.69 -14.76
C GLN A 431 9.70 -14.69 -15.28
N THR A 432 9.89 -14.37 -16.56
CA THR A 432 11.22 -14.30 -17.18
C THR A 432 12.05 -13.16 -16.57
N GLU A 433 11.48 -11.97 -16.40
CA GLU A 433 12.18 -10.82 -15.80
C GLU A 433 12.51 -11.03 -14.31
N ALA A 434 11.75 -11.85 -13.58
CA ALA A 434 12.04 -12.14 -12.17
C ALA A 434 13.27 -13.03 -11.95
N ARG A 435 13.61 -13.91 -12.91
CA ARG A 435 14.66 -14.94 -12.74
C ARG A 435 16.01 -14.37 -12.30
N PRO A 436 16.58 -13.32 -12.93
CA PRO A 436 17.88 -12.78 -12.51
C PRO A 436 17.90 -12.31 -11.06
N PHE A 437 16.80 -11.70 -10.60
CA PHE A 437 16.67 -11.20 -9.22
C PHE A 437 16.58 -12.35 -8.21
N LEU A 438 15.82 -13.39 -8.55
CA LEU A 438 15.73 -14.61 -7.72
C LEU A 438 17.08 -15.31 -7.58
N PHE A 439 17.84 -15.45 -8.68
CA PHE A 439 19.18 -16.03 -8.63
C PHE A 439 20.16 -15.17 -7.83
N LYS A 440 20.16 -13.86 -8.04
CA LYS A 440 21.00 -12.92 -7.27
C LYS A 440 20.66 -12.97 -5.77
N ALA A 441 19.38 -13.07 -5.42
CA ALA A 441 18.93 -13.22 -4.03
C ALA A 441 19.42 -14.52 -3.38
N MET A 442 19.43 -15.64 -4.12
CA MET A 442 20.00 -16.91 -3.61
C MET A 442 21.50 -16.83 -3.35
N VAL A 443 22.26 -16.21 -4.25
CA VAL A 443 23.70 -16.05 -4.07
C VAL A 443 23.98 -15.22 -2.82
N ARG A 444 23.29 -14.07 -2.68
CA ARG A 444 23.39 -13.21 -1.49
C ARG A 444 23.09 -13.98 -0.20
N LYS A 445 22.04 -14.80 -0.19
CA LYS A 445 21.70 -15.65 0.96
C LYS A 445 22.83 -16.62 1.32
N ARG A 446 23.48 -17.24 0.33
CA ARG A 446 24.61 -18.16 0.53
C ARG A 446 25.79 -17.44 1.18
N ASP A 447 26.13 -16.26 0.68
CA ASP A 447 27.25 -15.46 1.17
C ASP A 447 27.00 -14.96 2.59
N GLU A 448 25.79 -14.48 2.88
CA GLU A 448 25.43 -14.02 4.22
C GLU A 448 25.43 -15.18 5.24
N ASN A 449 24.97 -16.38 4.86
CA ASN A 449 25.02 -17.57 5.71
C ASN A 449 26.47 -18.01 5.98
N ALA A 450 27.33 -17.96 4.97
CA ALA A 450 28.76 -18.25 5.12
C ALA A 450 29.45 -17.26 6.07
N ALA A 451 29.12 -15.96 5.95
CA ALA A 451 29.63 -14.92 6.84
C ALA A 451 29.16 -15.07 8.29
N GLN A 452 27.94 -15.56 8.51
CA GLN A 452 27.44 -15.88 9.87
C GLN A 452 28.14 -17.11 10.45
N ALA A 453 28.31 -18.18 9.67
CA ALA A 453 29.00 -19.39 10.12
C ALA A 453 30.48 -19.14 10.48
N GLY A 454 31.16 -18.28 9.74
CA GLY A 454 32.54 -17.87 10.03
C GLY A 454 32.69 -17.00 11.28
N LYS A 455 31.63 -16.30 11.71
CA LYS A 455 31.62 -15.49 12.95
C LYS A 455 31.24 -16.29 14.20
N SER A 456 30.58 -17.43 14.05
CA SER A 456 30.22 -18.34 15.15
C SER A 456 31.28 -19.41 15.45
N GLY A 457 32.33 -19.49 14.63
CA GLY A 457 33.47 -20.41 14.79
C GLY A 457 34.74 -19.74 15.33
N LEU A 458 34.66 -18.46 15.68
CA LEU A 458 35.62 -17.67 16.46
C LEU A 458 34.99 -17.38 17.82
#